data_AF-A0ABD5R4C8-F1
#
_entry.id   AF-A0ABD5R4C8-F1
#
_cell.length_a   1.000
_cell.length_b   1.000
_cell.length_c   1.000
_cell.angle_alpha   90.00
_cell.angle_beta   90.00
_cell.angle_gamma   90.00
#
_symmetry.space_group_name_H-M   'P 1'
#
loop_
_entity.id
_entity.type
_entity.pdbx_description
1 polymer ?
#
loop_
_entity_poly.entity_id
_entity_poly.type
_entity_poly.pdbx_seq_one_letter_code
_entity_poly.pdbx_strand_id
1 'polypeptide(L)'
;MCARLDDRRDAVAFRLEEFGFDADDLDLWAPAFEVLSSQSTWVVGVIEDFDGGHVWELGYLYRRQTSVRDVLWLLKRVYDDPETQRAQYENGMAASHLAALEAAVGDRVVEWATLDELESAVERIP
;
A
#
# COMPACT_ATOMS: atom_id res chain seq x y z
N MET A 1 -10.02 -4.14 -7.88
CA MET A 1 -9.44 -4.23 -6.53
C MET A 1 -10.12 -3.26 -5.56
N CYS A 2 -10.07 -1.93 -5.78
CA CYS A 2 -10.76 -0.93 -4.94
C CYS A 2 -12.25 -1.25 -4.70
N ALA A 3 -13.01 -1.55 -5.76
CA ALA A 3 -14.46 -1.80 -5.67
C ALA A 3 -14.89 -2.89 -4.67
N ARG A 4 -14.02 -3.86 -4.35
CA ARG A 4 -14.35 -4.94 -3.39
C ARG A 4 -14.00 -4.61 -1.94
N LEU A 5 -12.99 -3.76 -1.73
CA LEU A 5 -12.76 -3.18 -0.40
C LEU A 5 -13.83 -2.14 -0.09
N ASP A 6 -14.27 -1.38 -1.11
CA ASP A 6 -15.36 -0.40 -1.00
C ASP A 6 -16.74 -1.02 -0.72
N ASP A 7 -17.00 -2.24 -1.18
CA ASP A 7 -18.27 -2.94 -0.95
C ASP A 7 -18.42 -3.48 0.49
N ARG A 8 -17.37 -3.40 1.32
CA ARG A 8 -17.47 -3.78 2.73
C ARG A 8 -18.29 -2.72 3.48
N ARG A 9 -19.29 -3.18 4.23
CA ARG A 9 -20.03 -2.30 5.15
C ARG A 9 -19.03 -1.66 6.11
N ASP A 10 -19.05 -0.33 6.18
CA ASP A 10 -18.16 0.51 7.01
C ASP A 10 -16.71 0.65 6.53
N ALA A 11 -16.40 0.32 5.27
CA ALA A 11 -15.13 0.65 4.62
C ALA A 11 -15.30 1.79 3.61
N VAL A 12 -14.31 2.69 3.54
CA VAL A 12 -14.24 3.73 2.51
C VAL A 12 -12.81 3.74 1.98
N ALA A 13 -12.61 3.40 0.70
CA ALA A 13 -11.35 3.66 0.04
C ALA A 13 -11.40 5.03 -0.65
N PHE A 14 -10.24 5.67 -0.70
CA PHE A 14 -10.02 6.89 -1.46
C PHE A 14 -8.77 6.72 -2.28
N ARG A 15 -8.79 7.23 -3.51
CA ARG A 15 -7.56 7.46 -4.26
C ARG A 15 -7.05 8.86 -3.93
N LEU A 16 -5.74 9.03 -3.78
CA LEU A 16 -5.20 10.37 -3.49
C LEU A 16 -5.49 11.34 -4.65
N GLU A 17 -5.59 10.82 -5.87
CA GLU A 17 -5.97 11.54 -7.07
C GLU A 17 -7.43 12.02 -7.05
N GLU A 18 -8.32 11.40 -6.26
CA GLU A 18 -9.71 11.85 -6.10
C GLU A 18 -9.82 13.16 -5.31
N PHE A 19 -8.76 13.55 -4.60
CA PHE A 19 -8.68 14.87 -3.95
C PHE A 19 -8.34 15.99 -4.94
N GLY A 20 -8.11 15.66 -6.22
CA GLY A 20 -7.82 16.64 -7.27
C GLY A 20 -6.39 17.20 -7.22
N PHE A 21 -5.50 16.55 -6.47
CA PHE A 21 -4.08 16.91 -6.46
C PHE A 21 -3.44 16.55 -7.79
N ASP A 22 -2.69 17.48 -8.35
CA ASP A 22 -1.85 17.24 -9.52
C ASP A 22 -0.36 17.13 -9.14
N ALA A 23 0.51 17.11 -10.15
CA ALA A 23 1.94 16.97 -9.94
C ALA A 23 2.58 18.17 -9.21
N ASP A 24 1.91 19.32 -9.17
CA ASP A 24 2.37 20.52 -8.44
C ASP A 24 1.96 20.48 -6.96
N ASP A 25 0.98 19.64 -6.60
CA ASP A 25 0.44 19.47 -5.23
C ASP A 25 1.06 18.29 -4.46
N LEU A 26 2.18 17.73 -4.93
CA LEU A 26 2.82 16.55 -4.33
C LEU A 26 3.16 16.73 -2.83
N ASP A 27 3.36 17.96 -2.39
CA ASP A 27 3.60 18.29 -0.98
C ASP A 27 2.34 18.14 -0.10
N LEU A 28 1.14 18.19 -0.69
CA LEU A 28 -0.15 17.99 -0.01
C LEU A 28 -0.54 16.51 0.17
N TRP A 29 0.10 15.60 -0.57
CA TRP A 29 -0.18 14.17 -0.50
C TRP A 29 0.16 13.59 0.87
N ALA A 30 1.31 13.97 1.44
CA ALA A 30 1.74 13.53 2.77
C ALA A 30 0.79 13.99 3.90
N PRO A 31 0.41 15.28 3.98
CA PRO A 31 -0.61 15.76 4.91
C PRO A 31 -1.98 15.09 4.72
N ALA A 32 -2.45 14.92 3.49
CA ALA A 32 -3.73 14.26 3.21
C ALA A 32 -3.72 12.81 3.71
N PHE A 33 -2.66 12.06 3.37
CA PHE A 33 -2.46 10.71 3.87
C PHE A 33 -2.42 10.65 5.41
N GLU A 34 -1.74 11.59 6.07
CA GLU A 34 -1.69 11.66 7.53
C GLU A 34 -3.07 11.87 8.15
N VAL A 35 -3.86 12.80 7.62
CA VAL A 35 -5.22 13.08 8.13
C VAL A 35 -6.14 11.86 7.93
N LEU A 36 -6.07 11.22 6.75
CA LEU A 36 -6.88 10.04 6.46
C LEU A 36 -6.49 8.87 7.36
N SER A 37 -5.20 8.52 7.41
CA SER A 37 -4.71 7.39 8.23
C SER A 37 -4.95 7.59 9.73
N SER A 38 -4.94 8.83 10.24
CA SER A 38 -5.26 9.11 11.64
C SER A 38 -6.72 8.82 12.03
N GLN A 39 -7.63 8.81 11.05
CA GLN A 39 -9.06 8.54 11.24
C GLN A 39 -9.44 7.10 10.84
N SER A 40 -8.49 6.33 10.31
CA SER A 40 -8.72 4.97 9.85
C SER A 40 -8.58 3.96 10.99
N THR A 41 -9.48 2.99 11.03
CA THR A 41 -9.34 1.78 11.87
C THR A 41 -8.27 0.85 11.32
N TRP A 42 -8.16 0.77 9.99
CA TRP A 42 -7.19 -0.05 9.26
C TRP A 42 -6.67 0.71 8.05
N VAL A 43 -5.39 0.51 7.74
CA VAL A 43 -4.76 1.03 6.53
C VAL A 43 -4.25 -0.17 5.72
N VAL A 44 -4.58 -0.23 4.43
CA VAL A 44 -4.14 -1.30 3.55
C VAL A 44 -3.29 -0.71 2.44
N GLY A 45 -1.98 -0.95 2.49
CA GLY A 45 -1.06 -0.61 1.42
C GLY A 45 -1.09 -1.71 0.35
N VAL A 46 -1.56 -1.39 -0.85
CA VAL A 46 -1.55 -2.34 -1.96
C VAL A 46 -0.39 -2.05 -2.90
N ILE A 47 0.42 -3.06 -3.18
CA ILE A 47 1.69 -2.91 -3.90
C ILE A 47 1.71 -3.95 -5.01
N GLU A 48 1.73 -3.49 -6.26
CA GLU A 48 1.81 -4.34 -7.45
C GLU A 48 3.16 -4.20 -8.17
N ASP A 49 3.72 -2.99 -8.14
CA ASP A 49 4.99 -2.64 -8.77
C ASP A 49 5.59 -1.38 -8.10
N PHE A 50 6.77 -0.97 -8.56
CA PHE A 50 7.44 0.28 -8.19
C PHE A 50 7.43 1.31 -9.32
N ASP A 51 6.56 1.14 -10.31
CA ASP A 51 6.41 2.09 -11.41
C ASP A 51 5.54 3.25 -10.95
N GLY A 52 6.07 4.48 -11.03
CA GLY A 52 5.37 5.70 -10.59
C GLY A 52 5.79 6.29 -9.23
N GLY A 53 4.97 7.21 -8.71
CA GLY A 53 5.28 8.05 -7.54
C GLY A 53 5.37 7.31 -6.20
N HIS A 54 4.78 6.11 -6.12
CA HIS A 54 4.53 5.30 -4.92
C HIS A 54 5.75 5.01 -4.02
N VAL A 55 6.95 5.19 -4.56
CA VAL A 55 8.22 5.11 -3.83
C VAL A 55 8.29 6.15 -2.71
N TRP A 56 7.70 7.33 -2.92
CA TRP A 56 7.70 8.41 -1.94
C TRP A 56 6.72 8.14 -0.80
N GLU A 57 5.54 7.59 -1.09
CA GLU A 57 4.52 7.22 -0.10
C GLU A 57 5.03 6.10 0.83
N LEU A 58 5.76 5.11 0.29
CA LEU A 58 6.45 4.08 1.08
C LEU A 58 7.53 4.69 1.98
N GLY A 59 8.30 5.66 1.48
CA GLY A 59 9.28 6.40 2.28
C GLY A 59 8.64 7.28 3.35
N TYR A 60 7.47 7.85 3.09
CA TYR A 60 6.71 8.67 4.04
C TYR A 60 6.09 7.83 5.16
N LEU A 61 5.47 6.71 4.81
CA LEU A 61 5.02 5.67 5.74
C LEU A 61 6.16 5.19 6.64
N TYR A 62 7.36 5.03 6.06
CA TYR A 62 8.57 4.67 6.79
C TYR A 62 9.06 5.79 7.73
N ARG A 63 8.84 7.07 7.42
CA ARG A 63 9.34 8.19 8.25
C ARG A 63 8.44 8.53 9.45
N ARG A 64 7.14 8.25 9.39
CA ARG A 64 6.12 8.63 10.42
C ARG A 64 5.75 7.48 11.40
N GLN A 65 6.69 6.57 11.60
CA GLN A 65 6.57 5.19 12.06
C GLN A 65 6.12 4.90 13.51
N THR A 66 4.97 5.39 13.98
CA THR A 66 4.43 4.81 15.24
C THR A 66 2.92 4.59 15.22
N SER A 67 2.11 5.57 14.85
CA SER A 67 0.64 5.41 14.90
C SER A 67 0.08 4.50 13.79
N VAL A 68 0.58 4.63 12.55
CA VAL A 68 0.06 3.87 11.40
C VAL A 68 0.50 2.40 11.45
N ARG A 69 1.63 2.10 12.09
CA ARG A 69 2.20 0.74 12.15
C ARG A 69 1.26 -0.28 12.79
N ASP A 70 0.47 0.10 13.79
CA ASP A 70 -0.39 -0.84 14.52
C ASP A 70 -1.65 -1.21 13.74
N VAL A 71 -2.00 -0.42 12.71
CA VAL A 71 -3.21 -0.60 11.88
C VAL A 71 -2.90 -0.87 10.41
N LEU A 72 -1.61 -0.92 10.03
CA LEU A 72 -1.17 -1.16 8.65
C LEU A 72 -1.15 -2.65 8.29
N TRP A 73 -1.76 -2.96 7.16
CA TRP A 73 -1.66 -4.22 6.42
C TRP A 73 -1.03 -3.95 5.05
N LEU A 74 -0.23 -4.91 4.56
CA LEU A 74 0.36 -4.85 3.23
C LEU A 74 -0.24 -5.97 2.38
N LEU A 75 -0.81 -5.61 1.24
CA LEU A 75 -1.27 -6.54 0.22
C LEU A 75 -0.31 -6.44 -0.97
N LYS A 76 0.57 -7.42 -1.12
CA LYS A 76 1.68 -7.37 -2.07
C LYS A 76 1.50 -8.40 -3.17
N ARG A 77 1.71 -7.97 -4.41
CA ARG A 77 1.75 -8.87 -5.55
C ARG A 77 3.09 -9.58 -5.67
N VAL A 78 3.05 -10.89 -5.86
CA VAL A 78 4.23 -11.70 -6.20
C VAL A 78 4.05 -12.26 -7.61
N TYR A 79 5.13 -12.28 -8.38
CA TYR A 79 5.14 -12.79 -9.74
C TYR A 79 5.97 -14.07 -9.78
N ASP A 80 5.39 -15.14 -10.34
CA ASP A 80 6.06 -16.44 -10.45
C ASP A 80 7.31 -16.39 -11.32
N ASP A 81 7.30 -15.51 -12.32
CA ASP A 81 8.43 -15.28 -13.22
C ASP A 81 9.45 -14.30 -12.58
N PRO A 82 10.69 -14.74 -12.30
CA PRO A 82 11.69 -13.90 -11.63
C PRO A 82 12.14 -12.68 -12.45
N GLU A 83 12.05 -12.72 -13.79
CA GLU A 83 12.35 -11.57 -14.63
C GLU A 83 11.26 -10.50 -14.49
N THR A 84 9.99 -10.91 -14.53
CA THR A 84 8.83 -10.06 -14.28
C THR A 84 8.86 -9.48 -12.87
N GLN A 85 9.11 -10.30 -11.84
CA GLN A 85 9.24 -9.83 -10.45
C GLN A 85 10.31 -8.75 -10.35
N ARG A 86 11.46 -8.95 -10.99
CA ARG A 86 12.54 -7.97 -10.96
C ARG A 86 12.15 -6.69 -11.69
N ALA A 87 11.57 -6.79 -12.88
CA ALA A 87 11.16 -5.64 -13.66
C ALA A 87 10.13 -4.78 -12.92
N GLN A 88 9.12 -5.41 -12.30
CA GLN A 88 8.08 -4.70 -11.55
C GLN A 88 8.61 -4.07 -10.26
N TYR A 89 9.68 -4.63 -9.69
CA TYR A 89 10.27 -4.13 -8.44
C TYR A 89 11.69 -3.55 -8.65
N GLU A 90 12.00 -3.04 -9.85
CA GLU A 90 13.34 -2.53 -10.22
C GLU A 90 13.62 -1.11 -9.67
N ASN A 91 13.47 -0.93 -8.36
CA ASN A 91 13.83 0.32 -7.69
C ASN A 91 14.43 0.02 -6.30
N GLY A 92 15.75 0.18 -6.17
CA GLY A 92 16.48 -0.17 -4.94
C GLY A 92 16.05 0.66 -3.72
N MET A 93 15.63 1.91 -3.90
CA MET A 93 15.15 2.76 -2.81
C MET A 93 13.78 2.26 -2.33
N ALA A 94 12.84 2.06 -3.26
CA ALA A 94 11.51 1.53 -2.96
C ALA A 94 11.59 0.15 -2.30
N ALA A 95 12.46 -0.73 -2.82
CA ALA A 95 12.71 -2.05 -2.26
C ALA A 95 13.18 -1.98 -0.80
N SER A 96 14.10 -1.07 -0.49
CA SER A 96 14.60 -0.91 0.88
C SER A 96 13.52 -0.41 1.86
N HIS A 97 12.68 0.53 1.42
CA HIS A 97 11.57 1.03 2.23
C HIS A 97 10.49 -0.03 2.44
N LEU A 98 10.14 -0.77 1.39
CA LEU A 98 9.19 -1.87 1.46
C LEU A 98 9.69 -2.96 2.41
N ALA A 99 10.94 -3.43 2.27
CA ALA A 99 11.50 -4.45 3.17
C ALA A 99 11.45 -4.03 4.64
N ALA A 100 11.66 -2.74 4.92
CA ALA A 100 11.61 -2.22 6.27
C ALA A 100 10.17 -2.05 6.79
N LEU A 101 9.18 -1.81 5.91
CA LEU A 101 7.77 -1.85 6.24
C LEU A 101 7.29 -3.28 6.49
N GLU A 102 7.64 -4.23 5.62
CA GLU A 102 7.36 -5.67 5.78
C GLU A 102 7.86 -6.17 7.13
N ALA A 103 9.11 -5.85 7.48
CA ALA A 103 9.68 -6.18 8.78
C ALA A 103 8.93 -5.55 9.97
N ALA A 104 8.34 -4.37 9.78
CA ALA A 104 7.59 -3.67 10.83
C ALA A 104 6.16 -4.19 11.00
N VAL A 105 5.50 -4.61 9.92
CA VAL A 105 4.11 -5.11 9.98
C VAL A 105 4.02 -6.63 10.24
N GLY A 106 5.10 -7.37 9.97
CA GLY A 106 5.24 -8.80 10.29
C GLY A 106 4.18 -9.64 9.58
N ASP A 107 3.39 -10.38 10.35
CA ASP A 107 2.35 -11.31 9.84
C ASP A 107 1.20 -10.60 9.09
N ARG A 108 1.20 -9.27 9.05
CA ARG A 108 0.23 -8.44 8.32
C ARG A 108 0.64 -8.14 6.87
N VAL A 109 1.67 -8.83 6.37
CA VAL A 109 1.94 -8.93 4.93
C VAL A 109 1.15 -10.09 4.35
N VAL A 110 0.29 -9.81 3.39
CA VAL A 110 -0.47 -10.80 2.64
C VAL A 110 -0.05 -10.72 1.18
N GLU A 111 0.40 -11.83 0.63
CA GLU A 111 0.87 -11.92 -0.76
C GLU A 111 -0.19 -12.58 -1.65
N TRP A 112 -0.18 -12.21 -2.93
CA TRP A 112 -1.01 -12.84 -3.97
C TRP A 112 -0.28 -12.88 -5.32
N ALA A 113 -0.44 -13.96 -6.07
CA ALA A 113 0.11 -14.12 -7.41
C ALA A 113 -0.98 -14.09 -8.49
N THR A 114 -2.14 -14.67 -8.17
CA THR A 114 -3.26 -14.84 -9.11
C THR A 114 -4.50 -14.08 -8.66
N LEU A 115 -5.46 -13.89 -9.58
CA LEU A 115 -6.73 -13.24 -9.25
C LEU A 115 -7.54 -14.02 -8.21
N ASP A 116 -7.51 -15.35 -8.25
CA ASP A 116 -8.20 -16.19 -7.26
C ASP A 116 -7.56 -16.07 -5.87
N GLU A 117 -6.22 -16.00 -5.83
CA GLU A 117 -5.48 -15.73 -4.59
C GLU A 117 -5.74 -14.33 -4.06
N LEU A 118 -5.91 -13.34 -4.94
CA LEU A 118 -6.26 -11.98 -4.53
C LEU A 118 -7.60 -11.95 -3.78
N GLU A 119 -8.61 -12.70 -4.22
CA GLU A 119 -9.89 -12.79 -3.50
C GLU A 119 -9.68 -13.30 -2.07
N SER A 120 -8.95 -14.42 -1.96
CA SER A 120 -8.64 -15.06 -0.67
C SER A 120 -7.75 -14.17 0.21
N ALA A 121 -6.82 -13.42 -0.40
CA ALA A 121 -5.92 -12.51 0.30
C ALA A 121 -6.67 -11.32 0.90
N VAL A 122 -7.62 -10.75 0.15
CA VAL A 122 -8.47 -9.66 0.64
C VAL A 122 -9.29 -10.10 1.86
N GLU A 123 -9.84 -11.31 1.86
CA GLU A 123 -10.59 -11.86 3.01
C GLU A 123 -9.77 -11.99 4.31
N ARG A 124 -8.45 -12.07 4.21
CA ARG A 124 -7.54 -12.15 5.38
C ARG A 124 -7.29 -10.80 6.03
N ILE A 125 -7.62 -9.71 5.35
CA ILE A 125 -7.47 -8.34 5.84
C ILE A 125 -8.74 -7.98 6.62
N PRO A 126 -8.63 -7.36 7.81
CA PRO A 126 -9.75 -6.96 8.66
C PRO A 126 -10.81 -6.09 7.97
#